data_AF-A0A084TK69-F1
#
_entry.id   AF-A0A084TK69-F1
#
_cell.length_a   1.000
_cell.length_b   1.000
_cell.length_c   1.000
_cell.angle_alpha   90.00
_cell.angle_beta   90.00
_cell.angle_gamma   90.00
#
_symmetry.space_group_name_H-M   'P 1'
#
loop_
_entity.id
_entity.type
_entity.pdbx_description
1 polymer ?
#
loop_
_entity_poly.entity_id
_entity_poly.type
_entity_poly.pdbx_seq_one_letter_code
_entity_poly.pdbx_strand_id
1 'polypeptide(L)'
;MKKIILVGLLLMLVSCKDQAPGAAEHTTEESALQLTNADIKISFVEFELDGQVKSITQNWKAYNQLEETTSNLKRADVSFFKENHDMLETLIADFSTTVPERLSSPAVLARIVALENAMYKLENVVNISSHSQQKEVVASIEDVLKAHTNLKFQMNKKVERDAQKIQRPN
;
A
#
# COMPACT_ATOMS: atom_id res chain seq x y z
N MET A 1 3.68 -62.77 -41.84
CA MET A 1 4.48 -61.66 -42.40
C MET A 1 5.40 -61.13 -41.31
N LYS A 2 6.68 -60.95 -41.66
CA LYS A 2 7.75 -60.16 -41.03
C LYS A 2 8.16 -60.40 -39.56
N LYS A 3 9.24 -61.19 -39.46
CA LYS A 3 10.55 -60.92 -38.81
C LYS A 3 10.65 -60.83 -37.28
N ILE A 4 11.05 -61.99 -36.74
CA ILE A 4 12.12 -62.24 -35.75
C ILE A 4 13.28 -61.22 -35.83
N ILE A 5 13.84 -60.82 -34.69
CA ILE A 5 15.28 -60.69 -34.33
C ILE A 5 15.31 -60.20 -32.87
N LEU A 6 15.61 -61.04 -31.87
CA LEU A 6 16.87 -61.71 -31.52
C LEU A 6 17.84 -60.76 -30.78
N VAL A 7 17.87 -60.97 -29.45
CA VAL A 7 19.05 -61.01 -28.57
C VAL A 7 19.76 -59.70 -28.22
N GLY A 8 19.91 -59.52 -26.91
CA GLY A 8 20.81 -58.56 -26.28
C GLY A 8 20.96 -58.88 -24.80
N LEU A 9 21.40 -60.10 -24.52
CA LEU A 9 21.93 -60.57 -23.24
C LEU A 9 23.06 -59.65 -22.75
N LEU A 10 23.17 -59.57 -21.41
CA LEU A 10 24.39 -59.32 -20.63
C LEU A 10 24.71 -57.86 -20.28
N LEU A 11 24.61 -57.55 -18.98
CA LEU A 11 25.68 -57.08 -18.08
C LEU A 11 24.99 -56.57 -16.79
N MET A 12 24.80 -57.43 -15.80
CA MET A 12 25.69 -57.60 -14.64
C MET A 12 26.00 -56.31 -13.86
N LEU A 13 25.41 -56.26 -12.66
CA LEU A 13 26.04 -55.92 -11.37
C LEU A 13 26.68 -54.52 -11.23
N VAL A 14 25.97 -53.60 -10.57
CA VAL A 14 26.56 -52.81 -9.48
C VAL A 14 25.54 -52.68 -8.36
N SER A 15 25.85 -53.34 -7.23
CA SER A 15 25.28 -53.05 -5.92
C SER A 15 26.09 -51.89 -5.32
N CYS A 16 25.43 -50.90 -4.73
CA CYS A 16 26.03 -50.16 -3.63
C CYS A 16 24.96 -49.79 -2.59
N LYS A 17 25.36 -49.95 -1.34
CA LYS A 17 24.58 -50.08 -0.12
C LYS A 17 24.73 -48.80 0.72
N ASP A 18 23.61 -48.39 1.31
CA ASP A 18 23.39 -47.51 2.46
C ASP A 18 24.25 -46.25 2.72
N GLN A 19 23.49 -45.13 2.79
CA GLN A 19 23.48 -44.03 3.77
C GLN A 19 24.60 -42.98 3.80
N ALA A 20 24.20 -41.73 3.52
CA ALA A 20 24.54 -40.58 4.36
C ALA A 20 23.44 -39.48 4.27
N PRO A 21 23.24 -38.69 5.33
CA PRO A 21 22.00 -37.98 5.64
C PRO A 21 21.99 -36.52 5.16
N GLY A 22 20.77 -35.99 5.01
CA GLY A 22 20.51 -34.55 5.11
C GLY A 22 21.04 -33.70 3.96
N ALA A 23 20.33 -33.71 2.83
CA ALA A 23 20.15 -32.44 2.15
C ALA A 23 19.36 -31.56 3.14
N ALA A 24 20.05 -30.70 3.87
CA ALA A 24 19.42 -29.58 4.51
C ALA A 24 18.68 -28.83 3.40
N GLU A 25 17.36 -28.95 3.38
CA GLU A 25 16.52 -27.90 2.82
C GLU A 25 16.95 -26.64 3.55
N HIS A 26 17.78 -25.84 2.89
CA HIS A 26 17.97 -24.46 3.27
C HIS A 26 16.64 -23.78 2.95
N THR A 27 15.64 -23.96 3.82
CA THR A 27 14.56 -23.00 3.95
C THR A 27 15.28 -21.74 4.37
N THR A 28 15.65 -20.91 3.40
CA THR A 28 16.00 -19.53 3.67
C THR A 28 14.75 -18.96 4.31
N GLU A 29 14.74 -18.88 5.65
CA GLU A 29 13.78 -18.07 6.36
C GLU A 29 13.93 -16.67 5.77
N GLU A 30 12.97 -16.27 4.93
CA GLU A 30 12.91 -14.91 4.43
C GLU A 30 12.81 -14.01 5.66
N SER A 31 13.86 -13.21 5.89
CA SER A 31 13.88 -12.25 6.98
C SER A 31 12.62 -11.40 6.94
N ALA A 32 11.92 -11.33 8.06
CA ALA A 32 10.75 -10.49 8.22
C ALA A 32 11.05 -9.04 7.78
N LEU A 33 10.06 -8.38 7.18
CA LEU A 33 10.15 -6.96 6.82
C LEU A 33 10.54 -6.12 8.04
N GLN A 34 11.59 -5.32 7.89
CA GLN A 34 12.06 -4.36 8.88
C GLN A 34 12.22 -3.01 8.20
N LEU A 35 11.56 -1.99 8.76
CA LEU A 35 11.63 -0.60 8.30
C LEU A 35 12.12 0.28 9.45
N THR A 36 12.94 1.25 9.11
CA THR A 36 13.42 2.28 10.03
C THR A 36 13.05 3.66 9.49
N ASN A 37 13.07 4.66 10.37
CA ASN A 37 12.88 6.06 9.97
C ASN A 37 13.87 6.51 8.88
N ALA A 38 15.06 5.90 8.80
CA ALA A 38 16.04 6.23 7.78
C ALA A 38 15.61 5.77 6.38
N ASP A 39 14.82 4.70 6.30
CA ASP A 39 14.32 4.13 5.03
C ASP A 39 13.18 4.98 4.42
N ILE A 40 12.48 5.76 5.24
CA ILE A 40 11.33 6.61 4.86
C ILE A 40 11.75 8.08 4.65
N LYS A 41 12.95 8.32 4.11
CA LYS A 41 13.35 9.67 3.65
C LYS A 41 12.73 10.00 2.30
N ILE A 42 11.40 10.12 2.29
CA ILE A 42 10.61 10.38 1.09
C ILE A 42 10.52 11.88 0.85
N SER A 43 10.90 12.33 -0.35
CA SER A 43 10.77 13.73 -0.76
C SER A 43 9.49 13.92 -1.56
N PHE A 44 8.54 14.68 -1.01
CA PHE A 44 7.30 15.04 -1.69
C PHE A 44 6.83 16.43 -1.28
N VAL A 45 5.96 17.03 -2.08
CA VAL A 45 5.36 18.33 -1.75
C VAL A 45 4.25 18.12 -0.73
N GLU A 46 4.47 18.60 0.49
CA GLU A 46 3.48 18.56 1.55
C GLU A 46 2.60 19.83 1.52
N PHE A 47 1.30 19.64 1.35
CA PHE A 47 0.29 20.68 1.44
C PHE A 47 -0.39 20.61 2.81
N GLU A 48 -0.41 21.75 3.49
CA GLU A 48 -1.18 21.92 4.71
C GLU A 48 -2.63 22.27 4.40
N LEU A 49 -3.56 21.90 5.29
CA LEU A 49 -4.93 22.36 5.19
C LEU A 49 -5.04 23.85 5.52
N ASP A 50 -5.81 24.58 4.71
CA ASP A 50 -6.18 25.96 4.99
C ASP A 50 -7.12 26.03 6.20
N GLY A 51 -7.16 27.19 6.88
CA GLY A 51 -7.93 27.36 8.12
C GLY A 51 -9.42 27.01 8.00
N GLN A 52 -10.04 27.34 6.87
CA GLN A 52 -11.44 26.98 6.62
C GLN A 52 -11.60 25.46 6.44
N VAL A 53 -10.69 24.80 5.72
CA VAL A 53 -10.74 23.34 5.55
C VAL A 53 -10.50 22.63 6.87
N LYS A 54 -9.52 23.09 7.68
CA LYS A 54 -9.30 22.60 9.04
C LYS A 54 -10.57 22.65 9.90
N SER A 55 -11.34 23.74 9.80
CA SER A 55 -12.60 23.87 10.53
C SER A 55 -13.70 22.89 10.09
N ILE A 56 -13.65 22.42 8.83
CA ILE A 56 -14.56 21.41 8.30
C ILE A 56 -14.10 20.02 8.73
N THR A 57 -12.80 19.73 8.60
CA THR A 57 -12.23 18.39 8.82
C THR A 57 -12.06 18.04 10.30
N GLN A 58 -11.97 19.01 11.22
CA GLN A 58 -11.80 18.74 12.65
C GLN A 58 -12.86 17.78 13.25
N ASN A 59 -14.10 17.84 12.75
CA ASN A 59 -15.20 16.99 13.21
C ASN A 59 -15.40 15.73 12.35
N TRP A 60 -14.59 15.56 11.31
CA TRP A 60 -14.65 14.42 10.41
C TRP A 60 -13.76 13.30 10.95
N LYS A 61 -14.36 12.43 11.77
CA LYS A 61 -13.65 11.36 12.50
C LYS A 61 -12.77 10.49 11.58
N ALA A 62 -13.31 10.05 10.44
CA ALA A 62 -12.58 9.20 9.50
C ALA A 62 -11.34 9.90 8.91
N TYR A 63 -11.43 11.21 8.63
CA TYR A 63 -10.28 12.00 8.22
C TYR A 63 -9.21 12.09 9.31
N ASN A 64 -9.60 12.27 10.57
CA ASN A 64 -8.65 12.33 11.68
C ASN A 64 -7.91 10.99 11.88
N GLN A 65 -8.62 9.86 11.70
CA GLN A 65 -8.00 8.54 11.71
C GLN A 65 -7.05 8.35 10.53
N LEU A 66 -7.41 8.84 9.33
CA LEU A 66 -6.53 8.85 8.17
C LEU A 66 -5.27 9.71 8.39
N GLU A 67 -5.38 10.88 9.03
CA GLU A 67 -4.22 11.71 9.40
C GLU A 67 -3.28 10.96 10.36
N GLU A 68 -3.82 10.23 11.33
CA GLU A 68 -3.03 9.41 12.25
C GLU A 68 -2.31 8.28 11.50
N THR A 69 -3.03 7.53 10.68
CA THR A 69 -2.47 6.45 9.86
C THR A 69 -1.35 6.96 8.95
N THR A 70 -1.55 8.08 8.25
CA THR A 70 -0.51 8.67 7.39
C THR A 70 0.66 9.26 8.18
N SER A 71 0.43 9.75 9.40
CA SER A 71 1.48 10.19 10.33
C SER A 71 2.34 9.02 10.82
N ASN A 72 1.75 7.85 11.07
CA ASN A 72 2.47 6.61 11.38
C ASN A 72 3.36 6.17 10.22
N LEU A 73 2.86 6.25 8.98
CA LEU A 73 3.66 5.92 7.79
C LEU A 73 4.92 6.78 7.67
N LYS A 74 4.86 8.08 8.00
CA LYS A 74 6.04 8.97 8.02
C LYS A 74 7.10 8.54 9.05
N ARG A 75 6.71 7.73 10.05
CA ARG A 75 7.58 7.14 11.07
C ARG A 75 7.95 5.69 10.77
N ALA A 76 7.80 5.26 9.51
CA ALA A 76 8.05 3.88 9.08
C ALA A 76 7.19 2.82 9.77
N ASP A 77 6.07 3.24 10.38
CA ASP A 77 5.14 2.34 11.04
C ASP A 77 4.04 1.93 10.08
N VAL A 78 4.14 0.68 9.59
CA VAL A 78 3.17 0.04 8.70
C VAL A 78 2.23 -0.92 9.42
N SER A 79 2.25 -0.96 10.76
CA SER A 79 1.49 -1.93 11.55
C SER A 79 -0.01 -1.92 11.26
N PHE A 80 -0.59 -0.74 11.00
CA PHE A 80 -2.00 -0.60 10.62
C PHE A 80 -2.36 -1.42 9.36
N PHE A 81 -1.42 -1.61 8.44
CA PHE A 81 -1.63 -2.27 7.15
C PHE A 81 -1.30 -3.77 7.17
N LYS A 82 -0.74 -4.29 8.26
CA LYS A 82 -0.33 -5.69 8.37
C LYS A 82 -1.44 -6.53 9.01
N GLU A 83 -1.89 -7.56 8.30
CA GLU A 83 -2.91 -8.54 8.75
C GLU A 83 -4.21 -7.87 9.26
N ASN A 84 -4.60 -6.75 8.65
CA ASN A 84 -5.63 -5.88 9.20
C ASN A 84 -6.61 -5.32 8.15
N HIS A 85 -6.95 -6.18 7.18
CA HIS A 85 -7.80 -5.84 6.03
C HIS A 85 -9.14 -5.22 6.44
N ASP A 86 -9.84 -5.82 7.41
CA ASP A 86 -11.19 -5.36 7.81
C ASP A 86 -11.17 -3.95 8.43
N MET A 87 -10.11 -3.59 9.19
CA MET A 87 -9.98 -2.23 9.71
C MET A 87 -9.66 -1.22 8.60
N LEU A 88 -8.86 -1.63 7.61
CA LEU A 88 -8.57 -0.79 6.44
C LEU A 88 -9.84 -0.53 5.62
N GLU A 89 -10.61 -1.58 5.31
CA GLU A 89 -11.90 -1.49 4.63
C GLU A 89 -12.87 -0.58 5.38
N THR A 90 -12.97 -0.74 6.70
CA THR A 90 -13.82 0.11 7.54
C THR A 90 -13.39 1.58 7.47
N LEU A 91 -12.09 1.86 7.59
CA LEU A 91 -11.57 3.23 7.48
C LEU A 91 -11.88 3.83 6.10
N ILE A 92 -11.65 3.10 5.01
CA ILE A 92 -11.91 3.55 3.65
C ILE A 92 -13.40 3.79 3.42
N ALA A 93 -14.27 2.88 3.86
CA ALA A 93 -15.71 3.00 3.75
C ALA A 93 -16.23 4.20 4.56
N ASP A 94 -15.82 4.34 5.81
CA ASP A 94 -16.21 5.48 6.65
C ASP A 94 -15.70 6.78 6.02
N PHE A 95 -14.46 6.80 5.56
CA PHE A 95 -13.86 7.98 4.94
C PHE A 95 -14.63 8.42 3.69
N SER A 96 -14.87 7.50 2.75
CA SER A 96 -15.55 7.80 1.48
C SER A 96 -17.02 8.16 1.62
N THR A 97 -17.72 7.58 2.61
CA THR A 97 -19.17 7.78 2.78
C THR A 97 -19.52 8.96 3.68
N THR A 98 -18.57 9.44 4.51
CA THR A 98 -18.80 10.54 5.45
C THR A 98 -18.17 11.87 5.02
N VAL A 99 -17.75 11.98 3.75
CA VAL A 99 -17.19 13.22 3.20
C VAL A 99 -18.14 14.40 3.42
N PRO A 100 -17.71 15.47 4.11
CA PRO A 100 -18.56 16.63 4.32
C PRO A 100 -19.03 17.23 3.01
N GLU A 101 -20.31 17.62 2.92
CA GLU A 101 -20.91 18.20 1.71
C GLU A 101 -20.09 19.37 1.15
N ARG A 102 -19.55 20.22 2.03
CA ARG A 102 -18.70 21.37 1.66
C ARG A 102 -17.41 20.97 0.91
N LEU A 103 -16.97 19.73 1.04
CA LEU A 103 -15.79 19.18 0.37
C LEU A 103 -16.16 18.22 -0.77
N SER A 104 -17.41 17.75 -0.82
CA SER A 104 -17.88 16.75 -1.78
C SER A 104 -17.99 17.33 -3.20
N SER A 105 -16.88 17.30 -3.92
CA SER A 105 -16.81 17.68 -5.34
C SER A 105 -16.17 16.57 -6.16
N PRO A 106 -16.46 16.47 -7.48
CA PRO A 106 -15.87 15.45 -8.32
C PRO A 106 -14.34 15.37 -8.23
N ALA A 107 -13.67 16.53 -8.12
CA ALA A 107 -12.21 16.59 -7.99
C ALA A 107 -11.71 16.04 -6.64
N VAL A 108 -12.41 16.32 -5.53
CA VAL A 108 -12.07 15.79 -4.22
C VAL A 108 -12.36 14.29 -4.16
N LEU A 109 -13.53 13.85 -4.61
CA LEU A 109 -13.92 12.44 -4.64
C LEU A 109 -12.95 11.60 -5.48
N ALA A 110 -12.49 12.11 -6.63
CA ALA A 110 -11.48 11.43 -7.42
C ALA A 110 -10.13 11.28 -6.69
N ARG A 111 -9.75 12.22 -5.82
CA ARG A 111 -8.54 12.10 -4.98
C ARG A 111 -8.73 11.16 -3.80
N ILE A 112 -9.94 11.04 -3.28
CA ILE A 112 -10.28 10.02 -2.29
C ILE A 112 -10.07 8.64 -2.91
N VAL A 113 -10.64 8.35 -4.08
CA VAL A 113 -10.44 7.07 -4.79
C VAL A 113 -8.97 6.79 -5.10
N ALA A 114 -8.19 7.81 -5.48
CA ALA A 114 -6.75 7.63 -5.69
C ALA A 114 -6.00 7.26 -4.40
N LEU A 115 -6.39 7.84 -3.27
CA LEU A 115 -5.83 7.53 -1.95
C LEU A 115 -6.22 6.12 -1.49
N GLU A 116 -7.47 5.72 -1.66
CA GLU A 116 -7.96 4.37 -1.36
C GLU A 116 -7.13 3.31 -2.09
N ASN A 117 -6.97 3.47 -3.41
CA ASN A 117 -6.16 2.57 -4.23
C ASN A 117 -4.69 2.50 -3.75
N ALA A 118 -4.11 3.63 -3.36
CA ALA A 118 -2.75 3.66 -2.82
C ALA A 118 -2.66 2.92 -1.48
N MET A 119 -3.67 3.04 -0.62
CA MET A 119 -3.74 2.35 0.66
C MET A 119 -3.91 0.84 0.51
N TYR A 120 -4.77 0.37 -0.40
CA TYR A 120 -4.90 -1.05 -0.73
C TYR A 120 -3.62 -1.62 -1.35
N LYS A 121 -2.96 -0.85 -2.21
CA LYS A 121 -1.66 -1.25 -2.76
C LYS A 121 -0.63 -1.43 -1.64
N LEU A 122 -0.56 -0.49 -0.70
CA LEU A 122 0.35 -0.58 0.43
C LEU A 122 0.05 -1.79 1.32
N GLU A 123 -1.21 -2.02 1.65
CA GLU A 123 -1.64 -3.21 2.39
C GLU A 123 -1.17 -4.50 1.71
N ASN A 124 -1.46 -4.66 0.43
CA ASN A 124 -1.04 -5.84 -0.32
C ASN A 124 0.48 -6.02 -0.28
N VAL A 125 1.25 -4.96 -0.57
CA VAL A 125 2.71 -5.03 -0.58
C VAL A 125 3.26 -5.35 0.81
N VAL A 126 2.75 -4.74 1.89
CA VAL A 126 3.21 -5.00 3.26
C VAL A 126 2.97 -6.45 3.68
N ASN A 127 1.87 -7.06 3.27
CA ASN A 127 1.52 -8.42 3.68
C ASN A 127 2.23 -9.52 2.89
N ILE A 128 2.76 -9.22 1.70
CA ILE A 128 3.49 -10.20 0.88
C ILE A 128 5.01 -9.99 0.88
N SER A 129 5.50 -8.86 1.40
CA SER A 129 6.91 -8.51 1.34
C SER A 129 7.73 -9.11 2.48
N SER A 130 8.88 -9.65 2.13
CA SER A 130 10.02 -9.88 3.02
C SER A 130 10.92 -8.65 3.08
N HIS A 131 12.01 -8.73 3.85
CA HIS A 131 13.02 -7.67 3.90
C HIS A 131 13.62 -7.36 2.52
N SER A 132 13.64 -8.32 1.59
CA SER A 132 14.19 -8.12 0.25
C SER A 132 13.38 -7.14 -0.62
N GLN A 133 12.06 -7.03 -0.40
CA GLN A 133 11.17 -6.08 -1.10
C GLN A 133 10.98 -4.75 -0.34
N GLN A 134 11.83 -4.42 0.63
CA GLN A 134 11.73 -3.18 1.42
C GLN A 134 11.54 -1.93 0.54
N LYS A 135 12.23 -1.84 -0.60
CA LYS A 135 12.11 -0.71 -1.54
C LYS A 135 10.71 -0.57 -2.15
N GLU A 136 10.01 -1.68 -2.40
CA GLU A 136 8.65 -1.69 -2.94
C GLU A 136 7.67 -1.18 -1.88
N VAL A 137 7.86 -1.59 -0.62
CA VAL A 137 7.08 -1.07 0.52
C VAL A 137 7.29 0.44 0.64
N VAL A 138 8.54 0.92 0.63
CA VAL A 138 8.86 2.36 0.73
C VAL A 138 8.22 3.15 -0.42
N ALA A 139 8.26 2.63 -1.66
CA ALA A 139 7.62 3.27 -2.80
C ALA A 139 6.09 3.32 -2.65
N SER A 140 5.48 2.26 -2.10
CA SER A 140 4.03 2.25 -1.84
C SER A 140 3.62 3.19 -0.71
N ILE A 141 4.48 3.40 0.29
CA ILE A 141 4.29 4.42 1.33
C ILE A 141 4.32 5.82 0.69
N GLU A 142 5.28 6.07 -0.19
CA GLU A 142 5.38 7.33 -0.93
C GLU A 142 4.11 7.62 -1.74
N ASP A 143 3.55 6.61 -2.41
CA ASP A 143 2.29 6.73 -3.15
C ASP A 143 1.13 7.17 -2.25
N VAL A 144 1.00 6.58 -1.06
CA VAL A 144 -0.03 6.97 -0.06
C VAL A 144 0.16 8.42 0.38
N LEU A 145 1.38 8.81 0.74
CA LEU A 145 1.68 10.17 1.21
C LEU A 145 1.42 11.22 0.11
N LYS A 146 1.78 10.90 -1.15
CA LYS A 146 1.50 11.75 -2.32
C LYS A 146 0.00 11.86 -2.61
N ALA A 147 -0.75 10.77 -2.52
CA ALA A 147 -2.20 10.81 -2.71
C ALA A 147 -2.86 11.66 -1.60
N HIS A 148 -2.42 11.50 -0.35
CA HIS A 148 -2.93 12.22 0.79
C HIS A 148 -2.69 13.74 0.70
N THR A 149 -1.47 14.17 0.37
CA THR A 149 -1.19 15.61 0.17
C THR A 149 -1.97 16.20 -1.02
N ASN A 150 -2.20 15.41 -2.08
CA ASN A 150 -3.00 15.86 -3.22
C ASN A 150 -4.47 16.05 -2.84
N LEU A 151 -5.00 15.19 -1.97
CA LEU A 151 -6.34 15.36 -1.40
C LEU A 151 -6.43 16.67 -0.60
N LYS A 152 -5.47 16.95 0.30
CA LYS A 152 -5.39 18.21 1.05
C LYS A 152 -5.45 19.43 0.13
N PHE A 153 -4.62 19.41 -0.93
CA PHE A 153 -4.62 20.45 -1.94
C PHE A 153 -5.98 20.63 -2.63
N GLN A 154 -6.62 19.55 -3.07
CA GLN A 154 -7.92 19.67 -3.75
C GLN A 154 -9.03 20.16 -2.82
N MET A 155 -9.01 19.78 -1.54
CA MET A 155 -9.95 20.30 -0.54
C MET A 155 -9.77 21.81 -0.34
N ASN A 156 -8.52 22.29 -0.22
CA ASN A 156 -8.22 23.72 -0.17
C ASN A 156 -8.76 24.45 -1.41
N LYS A 157 -8.44 23.95 -2.62
CA LYS A 157 -8.91 24.54 -3.88
C LYS A 157 -10.43 24.54 -4.03
N LYS A 158 -11.13 23.54 -3.46
CA LYS A 158 -12.60 23.51 -3.45
C LYS A 158 -13.15 24.66 -2.63
N VAL A 159 -12.73 24.77 -1.38
CA VAL A 159 -13.23 25.80 -0.46
C VAL A 159 -12.84 27.21 -0.93
N GLU A 160 -11.63 27.40 -1.42
CA GLU A 160 -11.19 28.68 -2.00
C GLU A 160 -12.10 29.11 -3.15
N ARG A 161 -12.42 28.20 -4.06
CA ARG A 161 -13.28 28.48 -5.22
C ARG A 161 -14.70 28.82 -4.83
N ASP A 162 -15.26 28.13 -3.85
CA ASP A 162 -16.62 28.42 -3.36
C ASP A 162 -16.72 29.80 -2.69
N ALA A 163 -15.63 30.24 -2.05
CA ALA A 163 -15.56 31.55 -1.42
C ALA A 163 -15.43 32.71 -2.45
N GLN A 164 -15.02 32.41 -3.69
CA GLN A 164 -14.87 33.42 -4.73
C GLN A 164 -16.24 33.89 -5.26
N LYS A 165 -16.52 35.18 -5.11
CA LYS A 165 -17.68 35.83 -5.74
C LYS A 165 -17.34 36.21 -7.18
N ILE A 166 -17.44 35.25 -8.11
CA ILE A 166 -17.16 35.51 -9.53
C ILE A 166 -18.39 36.15 -10.17
N GLN A 167 -18.29 37.44 -10.53
CA GLN A 167 -19.22 38.08 -11.46
C GLN A 167 -18.74 37.80 -12.89
N ARG A 168 -19.63 37.26 -13.74
CA ARG A 168 -19.34 37.13 -15.17
C ARG A 168 -19.55 38.50 -15.82
N PRO A 169 -18.64 38.96 -16.71
CA PRO A 169 -18.89 40.16 -17.48
C PRO A 169 -20.17 39.99 -18.30
N ASN A 170 -21.01 41.03 -18.29
CA ASN A 170 -22.25 41.11 -19.08
C ASN A 170 -21.94 41.24 -20.57
#